data_AF-A0A7L4ZNE5-F1
#
_entry.id   AF-A0A7L4ZNE5-F1
#
_cell.length_a   1.000
_cell.length_b   1.000
_cell.length_c   1.000
_cell.angle_alpha   90.00
_cell.angle_beta   90.00
_cell.angle_gamma   90.00
#
_symmetry.space_group_name_H-M   'P 1'
#
loop_
_entity.id
_entity.type
_entity.pdbx_description
1 polymer ?
#
loop_
_entity_poly.entity_id
_entity_poly.type
_entity_poly.pdbx_seq_one_letter_code
_entity_poly.pdbx_strand_id
1 'polypeptide(L)'
;MKRNLTIIFFVLIYNICNSQHSERFLEFVKDLKEIGCKTDTTYYKNGNIRWIESWITYEYNSEEYSTGSGRQVQYYKNGQLANESYLDKYGNILSWKGFDRNGNKTIESVTTEIDSDAESLTELFNSTTDTKFKRYNRLYKCLRKSGNCYLHKEGERVNGKKKGVWTTYYDNGKIKKKKEY
;
A
#
# COMPACT_ATOMS: atom_id res chain seq x y z
N MET A 1 2.38 44.39 -30.09
CA MET A 1 2.73 43.59 -28.89
C MET A 1 1.89 42.33 -28.88
N LYS A 2 2.51 41.17 -29.18
CA LYS A 2 1.81 39.89 -29.27
C LYS A 2 1.43 39.41 -27.87
N ARG A 3 0.13 39.23 -27.66
CA ARG A 3 -0.47 38.70 -26.44
C ARG A 3 -0.24 37.19 -26.45
N ASN A 4 0.75 36.72 -25.70
CA ASN A 4 1.02 35.29 -25.56
C ASN A 4 -0.13 34.65 -24.78
N LEU A 5 -0.98 33.91 -25.49
CA LEU A 5 -1.98 33.04 -24.91
C LEU A 5 -1.24 31.81 -24.38
N THR A 6 -0.95 31.77 -23.08
CA THR A 6 -0.43 30.56 -22.43
C THR A 6 -1.57 29.56 -22.36
N ILE A 7 -1.65 28.67 -23.35
CA ILE A 7 -2.51 27.50 -23.31
C ILE A 7 -1.90 26.56 -22.27
N ILE A 8 -2.44 26.59 -21.05
CA ILE A 8 -2.13 25.59 -20.03
C ILE A 8 -2.69 24.27 -20.57
N PHE A 9 -1.79 23.40 -21.02
CA PHE A 9 -2.11 22.02 -21.36
C PHE A 9 -2.50 21.32 -20.05
N PHE A 10 -3.78 21.36 -19.70
CA PHE A 10 -4.38 20.40 -18.78
C PHE A 10 -4.23 19.05 -19.47
N VAL A 11 -3.14 18.35 -19.18
CA VAL A 11 -3.06 16.91 -19.40
C VAL A 11 -4.09 16.32 -18.44
N LEU A 12 -5.32 16.23 -18.93
CA LEU A 12 -6.30 15.26 -18.50
C LEU A 12 -5.61 13.90 -18.62
N ILE A 13 -4.96 13.47 -17.54
CA ILE A 13 -4.70 12.05 -17.28
C ILE A 13 -6.06 11.44 -16.94
N TYR A 14 -6.97 11.49 -17.91
CA TYR A 14 -8.14 10.65 -18.01
C TYR A 14 -7.73 9.52 -18.95
N ASN A 15 -6.76 8.74 -18.51
CA ASN A 15 -6.43 7.46 -19.13
C ASN A 15 -6.26 6.46 -17.99
N ILE A 16 -7.38 5.78 -17.74
CA ILE A 16 -7.45 4.47 -17.14
C ILE A 16 -7.05 4.51 -15.66
N CYS A 17 -8.07 4.50 -14.79
CA CYS A 17 -7.95 3.79 -13.53
C CYS A 17 -7.43 2.40 -13.88
N ASN A 18 -6.11 2.22 -13.85
CA ASN A 18 -5.49 0.92 -13.87
C ASN A 18 -6.01 0.29 -12.58
N SER A 19 -7.14 -0.39 -12.68
CA SER A 19 -7.56 -1.30 -11.65
C SER A 19 -6.33 -2.14 -11.37
N GLN A 20 -5.85 -2.08 -10.13
CA GLN A 20 -4.72 -2.92 -9.75
C GLN A 20 -5.11 -4.39 -9.88
N HIS A 21 -6.41 -4.69 -9.90
CA HIS A 21 -6.99 -6.00 -10.09
C HIS A 21 -7.08 -6.42 -11.55
N SER A 22 -6.79 -7.70 -11.80
CA SER A 22 -7.14 -8.38 -13.05
C SER A 22 -8.65 -8.36 -13.31
N GLU A 23 -9.07 -8.43 -14.58
CA GLU A 23 -10.49 -8.53 -14.95
C GLU A 23 -11.14 -9.78 -14.33
N ARG A 24 -10.41 -10.89 -14.29
CA ARG A 24 -10.83 -12.13 -13.60
C ARG A 24 -11.17 -11.85 -12.14
N PHE A 25 -10.30 -11.14 -11.42
CA PHE A 25 -10.54 -10.81 -10.03
C PHE A 25 -11.80 -9.96 -9.87
N LEU A 26 -12.01 -8.95 -10.72
CA LEU A 26 -13.19 -8.08 -10.67
C LEU A 26 -14.49 -8.86 -10.93
N GLU A 27 -14.49 -9.74 -11.92
CA GLU A 27 -15.62 -10.61 -12.23
C GLU A 27 -15.94 -11.54 -11.06
N PHE A 28 -14.91 -12.03 -10.38
CA PHE A 28 -15.05 -12.94 -9.25
C PHE A 28 -15.68 -12.29 -8.01
N VAL A 29 -15.38 -11.01 -7.77
CA VAL A 29 -15.89 -10.24 -6.62
C VAL A 29 -17.15 -9.44 -6.93
N LYS A 30 -17.73 -9.58 -8.13
CA LYS A 30 -18.84 -8.74 -8.61
C LYS A 30 -20.13 -8.95 -7.81
N ASP A 31 -20.33 -10.17 -7.30
CA ASP A 31 -21.56 -10.58 -6.59
C ASP A 31 -21.45 -10.38 -5.08
N LEU A 32 -20.34 -9.82 -4.59
CA LEU A 32 -20.18 -9.49 -3.17
C LEU A 32 -21.14 -8.38 -2.77
N LYS A 33 -22.03 -8.70 -1.83
CA LYS A 33 -22.95 -7.75 -1.23
C LYS A 33 -22.32 -7.14 0.02
N GLU A 34 -21.95 -5.87 -0.07
CA GLU A 34 -21.54 -5.08 1.08
C GLU A 34 -22.73 -4.86 2.02
N ILE A 35 -22.56 -5.21 3.30
CA ILE A 35 -23.61 -5.07 4.33
C ILE A 35 -23.24 -4.11 5.45
N GLY A 36 -21.96 -3.69 5.54
CA GLY A 36 -21.55 -2.76 6.57
C GLY A 36 -20.12 -2.27 6.42
N CYS A 37 -19.84 -1.15 7.07
CA CYS A 37 -18.50 -0.61 7.22
C CYS A 37 -18.33 -0.10 8.65
N LYS A 38 -17.17 -0.33 9.24
CA LYS A 38 -16.85 0.07 10.61
C LYS A 38 -15.43 0.61 10.69
N THR A 39 -15.20 1.60 11.55
CA THR A 39 -13.85 2.02 11.92
C THR A 39 -13.66 1.85 13.41
N ASP A 40 -12.61 1.15 13.79
CA ASP A 40 -12.23 0.87 15.17
C ASP A 40 -10.92 1.57 15.53
N THR A 41 -10.83 2.04 16.77
CA THR A 41 -9.61 2.62 17.32
C THR A 41 -9.23 1.87 18.57
N THR A 42 -8.00 1.36 18.61
CA THR A 42 -7.45 0.69 19.79
C THR A 42 -6.38 1.56 20.44
N TYR A 43 -6.18 1.36 21.75
CA TYR A 43 -5.31 2.20 22.56
C TYR A 43 -4.29 1.35 23.32
N TYR A 44 -3.12 1.93 23.56
CA TYR A 44 -2.16 1.42 24.53
C TYR A 44 -2.65 1.70 25.95
N LYS A 45 -2.07 0.99 26.94
CA LYS A 45 -2.38 1.19 28.37
C LYS A 45 -2.16 2.64 28.86
N ASN A 46 -1.33 3.43 28.18
CA ASN A 46 -1.08 4.84 28.50
C ASN A 46 -2.06 5.81 27.83
N GLY A 47 -3.13 5.31 27.19
CA GLY A 47 -4.14 6.12 26.51
C GLY A 47 -3.76 6.58 25.10
N ASN A 48 -2.51 6.40 24.67
CA ASN A 48 -2.12 6.71 23.29
C ASN A 48 -2.76 5.73 22.31
N ILE A 49 -3.15 6.22 21.14
CA ILE A 49 -3.69 5.38 20.06
C ILE A 49 -2.63 4.35 19.67
N ARG A 50 -3.09 3.12 19.39
CA ARG A 50 -2.27 2.01 18.89
C ARG A 50 -2.60 1.72 17.43
N TRP A 51 -3.89 1.58 17.11
CA TRP A 51 -4.37 1.33 15.75
C TRP A 51 -5.63 2.12 15.45
N ILE A 52 -5.78 2.52 14.19
CA ILE A 52 -7.04 2.97 13.58
C ILE A 52 -7.23 2.07 12.37
N GLU A 53 -8.31 1.29 12.37
CA GLU A 53 -8.57 0.27 11.35
C GLU A 53 -10.01 0.39 10.84
N SER A 54 -10.18 0.47 9.53
CA SER A 54 -11.49 0.42 8.88
C SER A 54 -11.74 -0.96 8.27
N TRP A 55 -12.96 -1.45 8.35
CA TRP A 55 -13.37 -2.77 7.89
C TRP A 55 -14.64 -2.63 7.05
N ILE A 56 -14.74 -3.41 5.98
CA ILE A 56 -15.98 -3.63 5.24
C ILE A 56 -16.42 -5.07 5.49
N THR A 57 -17.71 -5.25 5.73
CA THR A 57 -18.34 -6.55 5.92
C THR A 57 -19.22 -6.87 4.71
N TYR A 58 -19.12 -8.11 4.25
CA TYR A 58 -19.84 -8.67 3.12
C TYR A 58 -20.69 -9.85 3.56
N GLU A 59 -21.84 -10.02 2.92
CA GLU A 59 -22.65 -11.23 3.00
C GLU A 59 -22.39 -12.09 1.77
N TYR A 60 -22.04 -13.36 1.98
CA TYR A 60 -21.88 -14.35 0.91
C TYR A 60 -22.26 -15.74 1.43
N ASN A 61 -23.14 -16.46 0.72
CA ASN A 61 -23.64 -17.79 1.12
C ASN A 61 -24.18 -17.85 2.57
N SER A 62 -24.89 -16.80 3.01
CA SER A 62 -25.41 -16.66 4.39
C SER A 62 -24.34 -16.61 5.48
N GLU A 63 -23.07 -16.38 5.11
CA GLU A 63 -21.97 -16.12 6.01
C GLU A 63 -21.49 -14.66 5.87
N GLU A 64 -20.92 -14.13 6.95
CA GLU A 64 -20.33 -12.79 6.97
C GLU A 64 -18.81 -12.86 6.86
N TYR A 65 -18.27 -12.08 5.94
CA TYR A 65 -16.84 -11.94 5.72
C TYR A 65 -16.44 -10.49 5.91
N SER A 66 -15.34 -10.22 6.62
CA SER A 66 -14.86 -8.86 6.83
C SER A 66 -13.43 -8.69 6.35
N THR A 67 -13.18 -7.60 5.64
CA THR A 67 -11.83 -7.25 5.16
C THR A 67 -11.46 -5.85 5.61
N GLY A 68 -10.18 -5.64 5.90
CA GLY A 68 -9.65 -4.31 6.13
C GLY A 68 -9.85 -3.46 4.88
N SER A 69 -10.18 -2.18 5.04
CA SER A 69 -10.43 -1.28 3.91
C SER A 69 -9.88 0.11 4.16
N GLY A 70 -9.67 0.87 3.09
CA GLY A 70 -9.27 2.27 3.18
C GLY A 70 -8.00 2.49 4.01
N ARG A 71 -7.99 3.56 4.80
CA ARG A 71 -6.80 3.98 5.54
C ARG A 71 -6.66 3.24 6.87
N GLN A 72 -5.57 2.51 7.02
CA GLN A 72 -5.17 1.82 8.25
C GLN A 72 -3.94 2.50 8.83
N VAL A 73 -3.94 2.76 10.14
CA VAL A 73 -2.87 3.51 10.80
C VAL A 73 -2.42 2.80 12.07
N GLN A 74 -1.11 2.57 12.17
CA GLN A 74 -0.47 2.10 13.39
C GLN A 74 0.36 3.21 14.00
N TYR A 75 0.31 3.33 15.32
CA TYR A 75 1.16 4.22 16.09
C TYR A 75 2.07 3.43 17.02
N TYR A 76 3.24 4.00 17.30
CA TYR A 76 4.10 3.56 18.39
C TYR A 76 3.51 4.01 19.74
N LYS A 77 3.93 3.34 20.82
CA LYS A 77 3.49 3.68 22.19
C LYS A 77 3.78 5.14 22.61
N ASN A 78 4.77 5.78 21.99
CA ASN A 78 5.09 7.20 22.19
C ASN A 78 4.20 8.16 21.36
N GLY A 79 3.19 7.65 20.65
CA GLY A 79 2.27 8.43 19.83
C GLY A 79 2.78 8.75 18.40
N GLN A 80 4.03 8.40 18.07
CA GLN A 80 4.54 8.60 16.71
C GLN A 80 3.92 7.60 15.73
N LEU A 81 3.69 8.05 14.50
CA LEU A 81 3.21 7.19 13.41
C LEU A 81 4.22 6.07 13.17
N ALA A 82 3.76 4.83 13.14
CA ALA A 82 4.60 3.66 12.86
C ALA A 82 4.38 3.15 11.44
N ASN A 83 3.11 2.99 11.05
CA ASN A 83 2.74 2.52 9.73
C ASN A 83 1.45 3.20 9.27
N GLU A 84 1.37 3.47 7.97
CA GLU A 84 0.16 3.91 7.29
C GLU A 84 -0.01 3.05 6.04
N SER A 85 -1.12 2.33 5.92
CA SER A 85 -1.47 1.61 4.70
C SER A 85 -2.81 2.05 4.17
N TYR A 86 -2.96 1.95 2.85
CA TYR A 86 -4.21 2.17 2.15
C TYR A 86 -4.59 0.86 1.48
N LEU A 87 -5.76 0.32 1.84
CA LEU A 87 -6.29 -0.93 1.33
C LEU A 87 -7.44 -0.63 0.36
N ASP A 88 -7.64 -1.53 -0.60
CA ASP A 88 -8.89 -1.57 -1.35
C ASP A 88 -10.04 -2.04 -0.45
N LYS A 89 -11.23 -2.21 -1.04
CA LYS A 89 -12.38 -2.73 -0.29
C LYS A 89 -12.29 -4.24 0.01
N TYR A 90 -11.36 -4.97 -0.60
CA TYR A 90 -11.22 -6.43 -0.52
C TYR A 90 -10.07 -6.88 0.40
N GLY A 91 -9.44 -5.96 1.13
CA GLY A 91 -8.32 -6.28 2.02
C GLY A 91 -6.94 -6.21 1.40
N ASN A 92 -6.82 -5.92 0.11
CA ASN A 92 -5.52 -5.84 -0.56
C ASN A 92 -4.86 -4.48 -0.30
N ILE A 93 -3.59 -4.51 0.09
CA ILE A 93 -2.79 -3.29 0.29
C ILE A 93 -2.50 -2.65 -1.07
N LEU A 94 -3.01 -1.44 -1.29
CA LEU A 94 -2.73 -0.58 -2.45
C LEU A 94 -1.43 0.21 -2.25
N SER A 95 -1.19 0.68 -1.03
CA SER A 95 0.05 1.35 -0.66
C SER A 95 0.35 1.23 0.82
N TRP A 96 1.62 1.38 1.18
CA TRP A 96 2.07 1.35 2.58
C TRP A 96 3.30 2.23 2.79
N LYS A 97 3.34 2.92 3.92
CA LYS A 97 4.46 3.68 4.43
C LYS A 97 4.81 3.21 5.83
N GLY A 98 6.09 3.01 6.09
CA GLY A 98 6.60 2.70 7.42
C GLY A 98 7.54 3.80 7.91
N PHE A 99 7.52 4.04 9.21
CA PHE A 99 8.26 5.10 9.89
C PHE A 99 9.03 4.51 11.07
N ASP A 100 10.14 5.12 11.48
CA ASP A 100 10.83 4.78 12.72
C ASP A 100 10.22 5.53 13.93
N ARG A 101 10.72 5.24 15.13
CA ARG A 101 10.22 5.84 16.38
C ARG A 101 10.44 7.35 16.49
N ASN A 102 11.26 7.93 15.62
CA ASN A 102 11.53 9.37 15.53
C ASN A 102 10.67 10.04 14.44
N GLY A 103 9.78 9.29 13.77
CA GLY A 103 8.93 9.79 12.70
C GLY A 103 9.60 9.80 11.32
N ASN A 104 10.81 9.25 11.18
CA ASN A 104 11.47 9.21 9.88
C ASN A 104 10.88 8.11 9.01
N LYS A 105 10.54 8.44 7.77
CA LYS A 105 10.10 7.45 6.78
C LYS A 105 11.22 6.45 6.49
N THR A 106 10.95 5.16 6.64
CA THR A 106 11.90 4.05 6.43
C THR A 106 11.57 3.26 5.17
N ILE A 107 10.31 3.28 4.74
CA ILE A 107 9.85 2.52 3.59
C ILE A 107 8.59 3.14 2.98
N GLU A 108 8.49 3.05 1.67
CA GLU A 108 7.25 3.21 0.91
C GLU A 108 7.09 2.02 -0.01
N SER A 109 5.85 1.59 -0.19
CA SER A 109 5.47 0.51 -1.09
C SER A 109 4.20 0.91 -1.80
N VAL A 110 4.18 0.76 -3.13
CA VAL A 110 2.98 0.96 -3.94
C VAL A 110 2.73 -0.34 -4.68
N THR A 111 1.51 -0.87 -4.56
CA THR A 111 1.09 -2.04 -5.31
C THR A 111 0.73 -1.60 -6.73
N THR A 112 1.29 -2.29 -7.70
CA THR A 112 1.11 -1.99 -9.12
C THR A 112 0.20 -3.01 -9.80
N GLU A 113 0.15 -4.22 -9.27
CA GLU A 113 -0.72 -5.30 -9.75
C GLU A 113 -1.17 -6.18 -8.58
N ILE A 114 -2.42 -6.63 -8.64
CA ILE A 114 -3.11 -7.52 -7.71
C ILE A 114 -3.88 -8.53 -8.54
N ASP A 115 -3.75 -9.80 -8.19
CA ASP A 115 -4.53 -10.89 -8.74
C ASP A 115 -4.73 -11.94 -7.62
N SER A 116 -5.55 -12.94 -7.86
CA SER A 116 -5.74 -14.04 -6.92
C SER A 116 -5.94 -15.35 -7.65
N ASP A 117 -5.28 -16.42 -7.20
CA ASP A 117 -5.53 -17.78 -7.69
C ASP A 117 -6.71 -18.48 -7.02
N ALA A 118 -7.39 -17.82 -6.07
CA ALA A 118 -8.55 -18.37 -5.39
C ALA A 118 -9.64 -18.80 -6.39
N GLU A 119 -10.17 -20.01 -6.19
CA GLU A 119 -11.23 -20.61 -7.01
C GLU A 119 -12.63 -20.25 -6.48
N SER A 120 -12.74 -19.80 -5.23
CA SER A 120 -14.00 -19.36 -4.62
C SER A 120 -13.84 -18.16 -3.67
N LEU A 121 -14.91 -17.38 -3.45
CA LEU A 121 -14.88 -16.25 -2.51
C LEU A 121 -14.57 -16.71 -1.08
N THR A 122 -15.04 -17.90 -0.69
CA THR A 122 -14.68 -18.53 0.59
C THR A 122 -13.18 -18.77 0.70
N GLU A 123 -12.53 -19.26 -0.37
CA GLU A 123 -11.08 -19.41 -0.41
C GLU A 123 -10.36 -18.05 -0.36
N LEU A 124 -10.84 -17.06 -1.12
CA LEU A 124 -10.28 -15.70 -1.14
C LEU A 124 -10.27 -15.07 0.26
N PHE A 125 -11.32 -15.28 1.06
CA PHE A 125 -11.40 -14.71 2.40
C PHE A 125 -10.67 -15.54 3.47
N ASN A 126 -10.59 -16.85 3.29
CA ASN A 126 -9.97 -17.75 4.28
C ASN A 126 -8.46 -17.95 4.07
N SER A 127 -7.95 -17.66 2.88
CA SER A 127 -6.55 -17.88 2.51
C SER A 127 -5.88 -16.58 2.06
N THR A 128 -4.79 -16.23 2.74
CA THR A 128 -3.92 -15.11 2.32
C THR A 128 -2.82 -15.54 1.35
N THR A 129 -2.73 -16.83 1.02
CA THR A 129 -1.65 -17.36 0.18
C THR A 129 -1.89 -17.18 -1.31
N ASP A 130 -3.13 -16.92 -1.71
CA ASP A 130 -3.53 -17.01 -3.12
C ASP A 130 -3.52 -15.65 -3.82
N THR A 131 -3.40 -14.56 -3.05
CA THR A 131 -3.20 -13.20 -3.58
C THR A 131 -1.82 -13.05 -4.21
N LYS A 132 -1.78 -12.84 -5.51
CA LYS A 132 -0.60 -12.43 -6.26
C LYS A 132 -0.53 -10.91 -6.28
N PHE A 133 0.65 -10.36 -6.00
CA PHE A 133 0.84 -8.92 -6.09
C PHE A 133 2.24 -8.55 -6.57
N LYS A 134 2.30 -7.43 -7.30
CA LYS A 134 3.54 -6.73 -7.61
C LYS A 134 3.56 -5.40 -6.88
N ARG A 135 4.71 -5.08 -6.29
CA ARG A 135 4.92 -3.85 -5.52
C ARG A 135 6.22 -3.19 -5.92
N TYR A 136 6.20 -1.88 -6.04
CA TYR A 136 7.40 -1.07 -6.13
C TYR A 136 7.74 -0.54 -4.73
N ASN A 137 8.94 -0.87 -4.25
CA ASN A 137 9.39 -0.51 -2.91
C ASN A 137 10.49 0.55 -2.96
N ARG A 138 10.39 1.54 -2.08
CA ARG A 138 11.45 2.50 -1.76
C ARG A 138 11.85 2.33 -0.31
N LEU A 139 13.13 2.12 -0.05
CA LEU A 139 13.72 1.92 1.26
C LEU A 139 14.60 3.11 1.60
N TYR A 140 14.44 3.67 2.78
CA TYR A 140 15.13 4.86 3.23
C TYR A 140 16.11 4.53 4.36
N LYS A 141 17.18 5.31 4.46
CA LYS A 141 18.16 5.22 5.55
C LYS A 141 18.46 6.60 6.09
N CYS A 142 18.45 6.73 7.41
CA CYS A 142 18.77 7.98 8.09
C CYS A 142 20.22 7.99 8.57
N LEU A 143 20.90 9.11 8.36
CA LEU A 143 22.26 9.34 8.82
C LEU A 143 22.22 9.75 10.28
N ARG A 144 22.85 8.95 11.16
CA ARG A 144 22.87 9.20 12.60
C ARG A 144 23.44 10.57 13.00
N LYS A 145 24.37 11.12 12.21
CA LYS A 145 25.07 12.38 12.54
C LYS A 145 24.30 13.63 12.15
N SER A 146 23.58 13.61 11.02
CA SER A 146 22.88 14.79 10.48
C SER A 146 21.37 14.72 10.64
N GLY A 147 20.80 13.57 11.00
CA GLY A 147 19.35 13.35 11.05
C GLY A 147 18.70 13.20 9.66
N ASN A 148 19.42 13.52 8.58
CA ASN A 148 18.89 13.46 7.23
C ASN A 148 18.69 12.02 6.76
N CYS A 149 17.52 11.74 6.20
CA CYS A 149 17.19 10.47 5.57
C CYS A 149 17.26 10.58 4.06
N TYR A 150 17.77 9.54 3.42
CA TYR A 150 17.90 9.46 1.96
C TYR A 150 17.30 8.15 1.44
N LEU A 151 16.90 8.16 0.17
CA LEU A 151 16.51 6.95 -0.54
C LEU A 151 17.72 6.03 -0.64
N HIS A 152 17.71 4.92 0.08
CA HIS A 152 18.83 4.00 0.09
C HIS A 152 18.75 2.99 -1.05
N LYS A 153 17.54 2.51 -1.34
CA LYS A 153 17.33 1.43 -2.28
C LYS A 153 15.90 1.41 -2.81
N GLU A 154 15.71 1.06 -4.06
CA GLU A 154 14.39 0.83 -4.63
C GLU A 154 14.38 -0.27 -5.69
N GLY A 155 13.20 -0.80 -5.95
CA GLY A 155 12.96 -1.82 -6.96
C GLY A 155 11.68 -2.59 -6.72
N GLU A 156 11.40 -3.53 -7.61
CA GLU A 156 10.15 -4.28 -7.60
C GLU A 156 10.21 -5.54 -6.75
N ARG A 157 9.07 -5.90 -6.19
CA ARG A 157 8.82 -7.18 -5.55
C ARG A 157 7.61 -7.85 -6.16
N VAL A 158 7.72 -9.15 -6.36
CA VAL A 158 6.60 -10.03 -6.74
C VAL A 158 6.40 -11.01 -5.59
N ASN A 159 5.20 -11.05 -5.02
CA ASN A 159 4.84 -11.91 -3.88
C ASN A 159 5.88 -11.86 -2.75
N GLY A 160 6.31 -10.64 -2.41
CA GLY A 160 7.29 -10.37 -1.35
C GLY A 160 8.76 -10.61 -1.72
N LYS A 161 9.08 -11.25 -2.85
CA LYS A 161 10.46 -11.49 -3.30
C LYS A 161 10.93 -10.40 -4.26
N LYS A 162 12.21 -10.02 -4.20
CA LYS A 162 12.80 -9.05 -5.13
C LYS A 162 12.73 -9.57 -6.56
N LYS A 163 12.39 -8.71 -7.50
CA LYS A 163 12.38 -9.00 -8.94
C LYS A 163 12.95 -7.81 -9.71
N GLY A 164 13.58 -8.07 -10.84
CA GLY A 164 14.03 -7.03 -11.75
C GLY A 164 15.22 -6.24 -11.20
N VAL A 165 15.43 -5.06 -11.77
CA VAL A 165 16.54 -4.18 -11.39
C VAL A 165 16.26 -3.52 -10.05
N TRP A 166 17.13 -3.77 -9.09
CA TRP A 166 17.19 -3.04 -7.83
C TRP A 166 18.32 -2.02 -7.83
N THR A 167 17.98 -0.75 -7.66
CA THR A 167 18.94 0.35 -7.58
C THR A 167 19.24 0.69 -6.12
N THR A 168 20.51 0.84 -5.79
CA THR A 168 21.01 1.27 -4.47
C THR A 168 21.73 2.60 -4.64
N TYR A 169 21.53 3.53 -3.73
CA TYR A 169 22.04 4.89 -3.80
C TYR A 169 23.00 5.22 -2.66
N TYR A 170 23.89 6.17 -2.92
CA TYR A 170 24.62 6.91 -1.89
C TYR A 170 23.71 7.92 -1.19
N ASP A 171 24.17 8.46 -0.07
CA ASP A 171 23.47 9.51 0.69
C ASP A 171 23.29 10.81 -0.08
N ASN A 172 24.18 11.10 -1.03
CA ASN A 172 24.06 12.21 -1.98
C ASN A 172 23.08 11.95 -3.15
N GLY A 173 22.36 10.82 -3.15
CA GLY A 173 21.39 10.46 -4.18
C GLY A 173 21.99 9.87 -5.47
N LYS A 174 23.32 9.81 -5.62
CA LYS A 174 23.94 9.16 -6.79
C LYS A 174 23.76 7.64 -6.72
N ILE A 175 23.62 7.02 -7.90
CA ILE A 175 23.53 5.56 -7.99
C ILE A 175 24.85 4.94 -7.54
N LYS A 176 24.76 4.05 -6.55
CA LYS A 176 25.87 3.24 -6.05
C LYS A 176 25.99 1.92 -6.80
N LYS A 177 24.84 1.26 -7.03
CA LYS A 177 24.80 -0.08 -7.63
C LYS A 177 23.43 -0.37 -8.22
N LYS A 178 23.40 -1.07 -9.35
CA LYS A 178 22.22 -1.79 -9.86
C LYS A 178 22.47 -3.29 -9.74
N LYS A 179 21.44 -4.06 -9.41
CA LYS A 179 21.50 -5.53 -9.37
C LYS A 179 20.20 -6.12 -9.90
N GLU A 180 20.31 -7.08 -10.81
CA GLU A 180 19.19 -7.89 -11.31
C GLU A 180 18.83 -9.03 -10.33
N TYR A 181 17.54 -9.33 -10.21
CA TYR A 181 16.95 -10.37 -9.36
C TYR A 181 15.89 -11.19 -10.08
#